data_AF-A0A9W6X2I8-F1
#
_entry.id   AF-A0A9W6X2I8-F1
#
_cell.length_a   1.000
_cell.length_b   1.000
_cell.length_c   1.000
_cell.angle_alpha   90.00
_cell.angle_beta   90.00
_cell.angle_gamma   90.00
#
_symmetry.space_group_name_H-M   'P 1'
#
loop_
_entity.id
_entity.type
_entity.pdbx_description
1 polymer ?
#
loop_
_entity_poly.entity_id
_entity_poly.type
_entity_poly.pdbx_seq_one_letter_code
_entity_poly.pdbx_strand_id
1 'polypeptide(L)'
;MAALKGSSNTESGSQESHRDAAQVEKDVERSLWHYDVLQGLKESERRVKRRALTQIILGVLDANDELFYFQGYHDIVSVFLMTLGNSKGTLQAVQKVSMTYQREPMRSGFEEVMAATRLLFPLLDAADELLFQHLSESGVSCSRLSCIRRAH
;
A
#
# COMPACT_ATOMS: atom_id res chain seq x y z
N MET A 1 -32.49 -8.13 -51.41
CA MET A 1 -31.50 -7.59 -50.45
C MET A 1 -31.91 -8.01 -49.05
N ALA A 2 -31.24 -9.01 -48.49
CA ALA A 2 -31.51 -9.49 -47.13
C ALA A 2 -30.84 -8.56 -46.11
N ALA A 3 -31.59 -8.12 -45.11
CA ALA A 3 -31.09 -7.36 -43.97
C ALA A 3 -30.60 -8.35 -42.89
N LEU A 4 -29.30 -8.34 -42.60
CA LEU A 4 -28.72 -9.06 -41.48
C LEU A 4 -28.81 -8.20 -40.22
N LYS A 5 -29.75 -8.57 -39.33
CA LYS A 5 -29.74 -8.14 -37.92
C LYS A 5 -28.69 -8.97 -37.19
N GLY A 6 -27.54 -8.36 -36.90
CA GLY A 6 -26.60 -8.87 -35.90
C GLY A 6 -26.90 -8.22 -34.55
N SER A 7 -27.70 -8.87 -33.72
CA SER A 7 -27.77 -8.56 -32.28
C SER A 7 -26.65 -9.31 -31.58
N SER A 8 -25.53 -8.64 -31.32
CA SER A 8 -24.55 -9.15 -30.36
C SER A 8 -25.06 -8.85 -28.95
N ASN A 9 -25.64 -9.87 -28.31
CA ASN A 9 -25.75 -9.92 -26.85
C ASN A 9 -24.35 -9.78 -26.26
N THR A 10 -24.07 -8.67 -25.60
CA THR A 10 -22.90 -8.58 -24.72
C THR A 10 -23.30 -9.17 -23.39
N GLU A 11 -22.95 -10.44 -23.20
CA GLU A 11 -23.00 -11.13 -21.92
C GLU A 11 -22.22 -10.30 -20.90
N SER A 12 -22.90 -9.77 -19.88
CA SER A 12 -22.24 -9.18 -18.72
C SER A 12 -21.62 -10.32 -17.91
N GLY A 13 -20.40 -10.70 -18.29
CA GLY A 13 -19.58 -11.58 -17.47
C GLY A 13 -19.49 -10.98 -16.07
N SER A 14 -19.90 -11.74 -15.06
CA SER A 14 -19.66 -11.41 -13.66
C SER A 14 -18.14 -11.32 -13.46
N GLN A 15 -17.59 -10.11 -13.55
CA GLN A 15 -16.19 -9.87 -13.24
C GLN A 15 -16.02 -10.25 -11.76
N GLU A 16 -15.29 -11.33 -11.50
CA GLU A 16 -14.97 -11.72 -10.13
C GLU A 16 -14.21 -10.56 -9.47
N SER A 17 -14.62 -10.20 -8.27
CA SER A 17 -13.98 -9.13 -7.51
C SER A 17 -12.54 -9.51 -7.20
N HIS A 18 -11.61 -8.54 -7.27
CA HIS A 18 -10.22 -8.76 -6.90
C HIS A 18 -10.11 -9.33 -5.48
N ARG A 19 -9.15 -10.24 -5.25
CA ARG A 19 -8.97 -10.95 -3.96
C ARG A 19 -8.93 -10.02 -2.73
N ASP A 20 -8.34 -8.85 -2.91
CA ASP A 20 -8.10 -7.88 -1.84
C ASP A 20 -9.19 -6.79 -1.74
N ALA A 21 -10.20 -6.81 -2.62
CA ALA A 21 -11.16 -5.71 -2.77
C ALA A 21 -11.91 -5.37 -1.47
N ALA A 22 -12.31 -6.38 -0.70
CA ALA A 22 -13.02 -6.18 0.56
C ALA A 22 -12.13 -5.52 1.63
N GLN A 23 -10.82 -5.77 1.61
CA GLN A 23 -9.87 -5.13 2.53
C GLN A 23 -9.60 -3.68 2.11
N VAL A 24 -9.40 -3.45 0.81
CA VAL A 24 -9.24 -2.11 0.23
C VAL A 24 -10.45 -1.23 0.58
N GLU A 25 -11.67 -1.74 0.41
CA GLU A 25 -12.89 -0.99 0.72
C GLU A 25 -12.93 -0.52 2.19
N LYS A 26 -12.70 -1.44 3.13
CA LYS A 26 -12.68 -1.14 4.58
C LYS A 26 -11.62 -0.10 4.93
N ASP A 27 -10.44 -0.20 4.34
CA ASP A 27 -9.33 0.73 4.58
C ASP A 27 -9.62 2.12 4.00
N VAL A 28 -10.14 2.17 2.78
CA VAL A 28 -10.48 3.43 2.14
C VAL A 28 -11.65 4.13 2.85
N GLU A 29 -12.64 3.40 3.35
CA GLU A 29 -13.78 3.98 4.07
C GLU A 29 -13.35 4.78 5.31
N ARG A 30 -12.29 4.33 5.99
CA ARG A 30 -11.71 5.01 7.17
C ARG A 30 -10.59 6.01 6.86
N SER A 31 -10.29 6.25 5.57
CA SER A 31 -9.16 7.09 5.14
C SER A 31 -9.50 8.59 5.00
N LEU A 32 -8.48 9.39 4.67
CA LEU A 32 -8.55 10.83 4.31
C LEU A 32 -8.91 11.80 5.45
N TRP A 33 -8.94 11.39 6.71
CA TRP A 33 -9.29 12.27 7.84
C TRP A 33 -8.14 13.14 8.37
N HIS A 34 -6.90 12.67 8.27
CA HIS A 34 -5.77 13.22 9.02
C HIS A 34 -4.95 14.30 8.27
N TYR A 35 -5.29 14.59 7.02
CA TYR A 35 -4.53 15.57 6.23
C TYR A 35 -5.11 16.98 6.40
N ASP A 36 -4.27 17.95 6.75
CA ASP A 36 -4.67 19.36 6.91
C ASP A 36 -5.34 19.93 5.67
N VAL A 37 -4.85 19.56 4.48
CA VAL A 37 -5.42 19.95 3.19
C VAL A 37 -6.84 19.39 2.95
N LEU A 38 -7.29 18.45 3.78
CA LEU A 38 -8.63 17.83 3.73
C LEU A 38 -9.50 18.22 4.93
N GLN A 39 -9.02 19.11 5.80
CA GLN A 39 -9.86 19.69 6.84
C GLN A 39 -10.96 20.53 6.18
N GLY A 40 -12.20 20.38 6.68
CA GLY A 40 -13.37 21.06 6.12
C GLY A 40 -13.88 20.50 4.79
N LEU A 41 -13.24 19.47 4.22
CA LEU A 41 -13.71 18.79 3.02
C LEU A 41 -15.11 18.19 3.27
N LYS A 42 -16.06 18.49 2.38
CA LYS A 42 -17.42 17.95 2.51
C LYS A 42 -17.40 16.43 2.35
N GLU A 43 -18.31 15.75 3.03
CA GLU A 43 -18.40 14.29 2.97
C GLU A 43 -18.65 13.77 1.55
N SER A 44 -19.38 14.51 0.71
CA SER A 44 -19.58 14.17 -0.70
C SER A 44 -18.26 14.21 -1.50
N GLU A 45 -17.43 15.23 -1.29
CA GLU A 45 -16.12 15.36 -1.93
C GLU A 45 -15.14 14.29 -1.43
N ARG A 46 -15.20 13.99 -0.13
CA ARG A 46 -14.44 12.89 0.48
C ARG A 46 -14.78 11.55 -0.16
N ARG A 47 -16.07 11.26 -0.37
CA ARG A 47 -16.53 10.05 -1.05
C ARG A 47 -16.04 9.98 -2.49
N VAL A 48 -15.99 11.10 -3.21
CA VAL A 48 -15.41 11.13 -4.57
C VAL A 48 -13.93 10.77 -4.54
N LYS A 49 -13.13 11.35 -3.63
CA LYS A 49 -11.71 11.03 -3.48
C LYS A 49 -11.48 9.57 -3.06
N ARG A 50 -12.29 9.04 -2.13
CA ARG A 50 -12.26 7.64 -1.71
C ARG A 50 -12.56 6.69 -2.87
N ARG A 51 -13.59 6.98 -3.68
CA ARG A 51 -13.86 6.19 -4.89
C ARG A 51 -12.68 6.18 -5.84
N ALA A 52 -12.06 7.35 -6.09
CA ALA A 52 -10.86 7.43 -6.91
C ALA A 52 -9.72 6.60 -6.31
N LEU A 53 -9.52 6.66 -4.99
CA LEU A 53 -8.50 5.87 -4.29
C LEU A 53 -8.70 4.37 -4.47
N THR A 54 -9.94 3.87 -4.27
CA THR A 54 -10.29 2.46 -4.51
C THR A 54 -9.98 2.05 -5.94
N GLN A 55 -10.40 2.85 -6.94
CA GLN A 55 -10.18 2.52 -8.36
C GLN A 55 -8.68 2.48 -8.71
N ILE A 56 -7.88 3.37 -8.13
CA ILE A 56 -6.44 3.40 -8.36
C ILE A 56 -5.76 2.19 -7.73
N ILE A 57 -6.09 1.87 -6.47
CA ILE A 57 -5.50 0.73 -5.77
C ILE A 57 -5.85 -0.57 -6.48
N LEU A 58 -7.12 -0.80 -6.79
CA LEU A 58 -7.55 -1.99 -7.52
C LEU A 58 -6.92 -2.04 -8.92
N GLY A 59 -6.84 -0.90 -9.63
CA GLY A 59 -6.17 -0.85 -10.93
C GLY A 59 -4.67 -1.13 -10.89
N VAL A 60 -4.00 -0.95 -9.74
CA VAL A 60 -2.61 -1.41 -9.55
C VAL A 60 -2.58 -2.91 -9.32
N LEU A 61 -3.45 -3.43 -8.44
CA LEU A 61 -3.46 -4.84 -8.07
C LEU A 61 -3.91 -5.73 -9.25
N ASP A 62 -4.97 -5.36 -9.97
CA ASP A 62 -5.46 -6.06 -11.17
C ASP A 62 -4.43 -6.09 -12.30
N ALA A 63 -3.51 -5.13 -12.34
CA ALA A 63 -2.45 -5.08 -13.34
C ALA A 63 -1.20 -5.89 -12.94
N ASN A 64 -1.10 -6.35 -11.69
CA ASN A 64 0.07 -7.01 -11.13
C ASN A 64 -0.36 -8.10 -10.11
N ASP A 65 -0.74 -9.29 -10.61
CA ASP A 65 -1.26 -10.41 -9.81
C ASP A 65 -0.32 -10.89 -8.69
N GLU A 66 0.98 -10.60 -8.80
CA GLU A 66 1.99 -10.91 -7.79
C GLU A 66 1.93 -10.00 -6.55
N LEU A 67 1.24 -8.85 -6.64
CA LEU A 67 1.16 -7.87 -5.55
C LEU A 67 -0.04 -8.15 -4.64
N PHE A 68 0.23 -8.27 -3.35
CA PHE A 68 -0.75 -8.44 -2.30
C PHE A 68 -0.95 -7.10 -1.58
N TYR A 69 -2.21 -6.72 -1.37
CA TYR A 69 -2.52 -5.53 -0.60
C TYR A 69 -2.10 -5.69 0.87
N PHE A 70 -1.42 -4.69 1.42
CA PHE A 70 -1.14 -4.59 2.86
C PHE A 70 -1.88 -3.39 3.48
N GLN A 71 -2.25 -3.52 4.76
CA GLN A 71 -2.92 -2.46 5.49
C GLN A 71 -2.00 -1.24 5.65
N GLY A 72 -2.45 -0.09 5.16
CA GLY A 72 -1.68 1.17 5.11
C GLY A 72 -1.20 1.56 3.71
N TYR A 73 -1.29 0.66 2.72
CA TYR A 73 -0.96 1.03 1.34
C TYR A 73 -1.85 2.18 0.82
N HIS A 74 -3.12 2.21 1.22
CA HIS A 74 -4.05 3.31 0.87
C HIS A 74 -3.58 4.69 1.35
N ASP A 75 -2.85 4.79 2.46
CA ASP A 75 -2.30 6.07 2.95
C ASP A 75 -1.18 6.56 2.03
N ILE A 76 -0.33 5.66 1.53
CA ILE A 76 0.69 5.97 0.53
C ILE A 76 0.02 6.52 -0.73
N VAL A 77 -0.94 5.77 -1.29
CA VAL A 77 -1.65 6.17 -2.51
C VAL A 77 -2.42 7.48 -2.32
N SER A 78 -2.95 7.73 -1.14
CA SER A 78 -3.64 8.99 -0.80
C SER A 78 -2.72 10.20 -0.95
N VAL A 79 -1.45 10.10 -0.51
CA VAL A 79 -0.47 11.17 -0.71
C VAL A 79 -0.28 11.47 -2.19
N PHE A 80 -0.06 10.45 -3.03
CA PHE A 80 0.07 10.65 -4.48
C PHE A 80 -1.18 11.27 -5.10
N LEU A 81 -2.37 10.85 -4.67
CA LEU A 81 -3.63 11.41 -5.18
C LEU A 81 -3.78 12.89 -4.80
N MET A 82 -3.38 13.28 -3.59
CA MET A 82 -3.49 14.66 -3.12
C MET A 82 -2.40 15.56 -3.68
N THR A 83 -1.20 15.05 -3.91
CA THR A 83 -0.11 15.80 -4.51
C THR A 83 -0.29 15.98 -6.02
N LEU A 84 -0.68 14.93 -6.75
CA LEU A 84 -0.82 15.00 -8.22
C LEU A 84 -2.18 15.52 -8.67
N GLY A 85 -3.20 15.45 -7.82
CA GLY A 85 -4.52 16.03 -8.06
C GLY A 85 -5.35 15.37 -9.17
N ASN A 86 -4.87 14.29 -9.81
CA ASN A 86 -5.58 13.61 -10.88
C ASN A 86 -5.33 12.09 -10.87
N SER A 87 -6.40 11.31 -11.04
CA SER A 87 -6.34 9.85 -10.88
C SER A 87 -5.45 9.14 -11.90
N LYS A 88 -5.36 9.65 -13.13
CA LYS A 88 -4.55 9.03 -14.19
C LYS A 88 -3.05 9.12 -13.89
N GLY A 89 -2.56 10.30 -13.55
CA GLY A 89 -1.17 10.52 -13.16
C GLY A 89 -0.83 9.78 -11.87
N THR A 90 -1.74 9.79 -10.90
CA THR A 90 -1.59 9.01 -9.67
C THR A 90 -1.46 7.52 -9.95
N LEU A 91 -2.33 6.93 -10.78
CA LEU A 91 -2.25 5.52 -11.14
C LEU A 91 -0.88 5.17 -11.76
N GLN A 92 -0.43 5.95 -12.74
CA GLN A 92 0.86 5.73 -13.39
C GLN A 92 2.05 5.81 -12.42
N ALA A 93 2.05 6.81 -11.54
CA ALA A 93 3.11 6.98 -10.53
C ALA A 93 3.11 5.83 -9.51
N VAL A 94 1.93 5.50 -8.99
CA VAL A 94 1.75 4.48 -7.96
C VAL A 94 2.05 3.09 -8.50
N GLN A 95 1.70 2.77 -9.76
CA GLN A 95 2.12 1.52 -10.40
C GLN A 95 3.64 1.38 -10.41
N LYS A 96 4.38 2.44 -10.76
CA LYS A 96 5.85 2.40 -10.74
C LYS A 96 6.39 2.23 -9.32
N VAL A 97 5.87 2.98 -8.36
CA VAL A 97 6.29 2.90 -6.96
C VAL A 97 5.97 1.52 -6.36
N SER A 98 4.84 0.93 -6.72
CA SER A 98 4.46 -0.42 -6.28
C SER A 98 5.38 -1.50 -6.79
N MET A 99 5.80 -1.39 -8.05
CA MET A 99 6.71 -2.36 -8.67
C MET A 99 8.18 -2.16 -8.31
N THR A 100 8.52 -1.05 -7.65
CA THR A 100 9.89 -0.77 -7.20
C THR A 100 10.00 -0.71 -5.68
N TYR A 101 9.56 0.38 -5.06
CA TYR A 101 9.78 0.65 -3.63
C TYR A 101 8.85 -0.15 -2.71
N GLN A 102 7.65 -0.52 -3.16
CA GLN A 102 6.70 -1.28 -2.36
C GLN A 102 6.62 -2.75 -2.76
N ARG A 103 7.49 -3.21 -3.67
CA ARG A 103 7.40 -4.57 -4.20
C ARG A 103 7.61 -5.62 -3.10
N GLU A 104 8.57 -5.40 -2.22
CA GLU A 104 8.87 -6.29 -1.10
C GLU A 104 7.76 -6.25 -0.02
N PRO A 105 7.26 -5.08 0.43
CA PRO A 105 6.08 -5.00 1.30
C PRO A 105 4.80 -5.61 0.74
N MET A 106 4.64 -5.64 -0.58
CA MET A 106 3.46 -6.19 -1.26
C MET A 106 3.62 -7.66 -1.67
N ARG A 107 4.59 -8.40 -1.11
CA ARG A 107 4.62 -9.86 -1.27
C ARG A 107 3.56 -10.52 -0.39
N SER A 108 3.30 -11.81 -0.65
CA SER A 108 2.36 -12.62 0.13
C SER A 108 2.76 -12.83 1.60
N GLY A 109 3.98 -12.44 1.99
CA GLY A 109 4.51 -12.56 3.34
C GLY A 109 5.44 -11.40 3.69
N PHE A 110 5.75 -11.26 4.98
CA PHE A 110 6.53 -10.14 5.52
C PHE A 110 8.01 -10.44 5.73
N GLU A 111 8.53 -11.59 5.29
CA GLU A 111 9.89 -12.03 5.60
C GLU A 111 10.95 -11.03 5.13
N GLU A 112 10.83 -10.50 3.92
CA GLU A 112 11.74 -9.53 3.35
C GLU A 112 11.67 -8.17 4.08
N VAL A 113 10.47 -7.73 4.44
CA VAL A 113 10.26 -6.50 5.23
C VAL A 113 10.88 -6.67 6.62
N MET A 114 10.62 -7.80 7.28
CA MET A 114 11.16 -8.10 8.60
C MET A 114 12.68 -8.20 8.57
N ALA A 115 13.27 -8.78 7.52
CA ALA A 115 14.72 -8.80 7.34
C ALA A 115 15.30 -7.37 7.24
N ALA A 116 14.65 -6.48 6.47
CA ALA A 116 15.05 -5.08 6.38
C ALA A 116 14.87 -4.34 7.71
N THR A 117 13.75 -4.50 8.41
CA THR A 117 13.48 -3.87 9.71
C THR A 117 14.48 -4.31 10.78
N ARG A 118 14.95 -5.57 10.74
CA ARG A 118 15.98 -6.07 11.66
C ARG A 118 17.32 -5.35 11.52
N LEU A 119 17.64 -4.75 10.37
CA LEU A 119 18.84 -3.94 10.19
C LEU A 119 18.80 -2.62 11.00
N LEU A 120 17.62 -2.19 11.45
CA LEU A 120 17.50 -1.00 12.28
C LEU A 120 18.30 -1.12 13.58
N PHE A 121 18.34 -2.30 14.21
CA PHE A 121 19.00 -2.48 15.51
C PHE A 121 20.54 -2.39 15.43
N PRO A 122 21.23 -3.07 14.49
CA PRO A 122 22.66 -2.84 14.28
C PRO A 122 23.01 -1.40 13.91
N LEU A 123 22.18 -0.75 13.08
CA LEU A 123 22.38 0.67 12.72
C LEU A 123 22.20 1.59 13.92
N LEU A 124 21.25 1.27 14.80
CA LEU A 124 21.01 2.02 16.02
C LEU A 124 22.16 1.84 17.01
N ASP A 125 22.67 0.63 17.22
CA ASP A 125 23.84 0.37 18.08
C ASP A 125 25.07 1.15 17.60
N ALA A 126 25.29 1.20 16.28
CA ALA A 126 26.39 1.96 15.68
C ALA A 126 26.23 3.49 15.80
N ALA A 127 25.00 4.00 15.85
CA ALA A 127 24.71 5.44 15.89
C ALA A 127 24.51 5.98 17.32
N ASP A 128 23.90 5.20 18.20
CA ASP A 128 23.55 5.54 19.57
C ASP A 128 23.41 4.26 20.43
N GLU A 129 24.55 3.84 21.01
CA GLU A 129 24.61 2.65 21.86
C GLU A 129 23.73 2.77 23.11
N LEU A 130 23.58 3.97 23.70
CA LEU A 130 22.77 4.16 24.91
C LEU A 130 21.29 3.93 24.62
N LEU A 131 20.80 4.46 23.49
CA LEU A 131 19.44 4.21 23.04
C LEU A 131 19.22 2.74 22.69
N PHE A 132 20.19 2.10 22.01
CA PHE A 132 20.12 0.67 21.72
C PHE A 132 20.05 -0.20 22.99
N GLN A 133 20.87 0.10 24.00
CA GLN A 133 20.84 -0.59 25.29
C GLN A 133 19.49 -0.40 25.99
N HIS A 134 18.98 0.83 26.05
CA HIS A 134 17.68 1.12 26.66
C HIS A 134 16.52 0.35 26.01
N LEU A 135 16.46 0.30 24.67
CA LEU A 135 15.45 -0.48 23.95
C LEU A 135 15.61 -1.98 24.16
N SER A 136 16.84 -2.46 24.31
CA SER A 136 17.14 -3.86 24.59
C SER A 136 16.70 -4.29 25.99
N GLU A 137 17.01 -3.48 27.00
CA GLU A 137 16.57 -3.69 28.38
C GLU A 137 15.05 -3.61 28.52
N SER A 138 14.40 -2.77 27.71
CA SER A 138 12.94 -2.64 27.66
C SER A 138 12.25 -3.80 26.92
N GLY A 139 12.99 -4.79 26.39
CA GLY A 139 12.43 -5.92 25.65
C GLY A 139 11.88 -5.57 24.27
N VAL A 140 12.17 -4.37 23.76
CA VAL A 140 11.78 -3.90 22.43
C VAL A 140 12.76 -4.41 21.36
N SER A 141 13.97 -4.82 21.74
CA SER A 141 14.95 -5.32 20.79
C SER A 141 14.59 -6.70 20.23
N CYS A 142 14.94 -6.91 18.95
CA CYS A 142 14.80 -8.19 18.30
C CYS A 142 15.81 -9.18 18.90
N SER A 143 15.35 -9.97 19.88
CA SER A 143 16.13 -10.99 20.57
C SER A 143 16.42 -12.20 19.66
N ARG A 144 17.36 -12.02 18.71
CA ARG A 144 18.23 -13.07 18.16
C ARG A 144 19.39 -12.55 17.29
N LEU A 145 20.02 -11.44 17.68
CA LEU A 145 21.32 -11.01 17.15
C LEU A 145 22.49 -11.47 18.04
N SER A 146 22.42 -12.68 18.59
CA SER A 146 23.58 -13.33 19.23
C SER A 146 24.74 -13.61 18.27
N CYS A 147 24.65 -13.18 17.00
CA CYS A 147 25.62 -13.45 15.94
C CYS A 147 26.48 -12.24 15.56
N ILE A 148 26.27 -11.05 16.12
CA ILE A 148 27.10 -9.85 15.83
C ILE A 148 27.68 -9.26 17.13
N ARG A 149 28.28 -10.12 17.96
CA ARG A 149 29.32 -9.68 18.89
C ARG A 149 30.49 -10.64 18.80
N ARG A 150 31.53 -10.22 18.07
CA ARG A 150 32.97 -10.26 18.45
C ARG A 150 33.86 -10.10 17.22
N ALA A 151 34.38 -8.88 17.03
CA ALA A 151 35.74 -8.65 16.54
C ALA A 151 36.11 -7.20 16.88
N HIS A 152 36.59 -7.01 18.11
CA HIS A 152 37.76 -6.20 18.51
C HIS A 152 37.71 -5.96 20.02
#